data_AF-A0A1F3ZNL5-F1
#
_entry.id   AF-A0A1F3ZNL5-F1
#
_cell.length_a   1.000
_cell.length_b   1.000
_cell.length_c   1.000
_cell.angle_alpha   90.00
_cell.angle_beta   90.00
_cell.angle_gamma   90.00
#
_symmetry.space_group_name_H-M   'P 1'
#
loop_
_entity.id
_entity.type
_entity.pdbx_description
1 polymer ?
#
loop_
_entity_poly.entity_id
_entity_poly.type
_entity_poly.pdbx_seq_one_letter_code
_entity_poly.pdbx_strand_id
1 'polypeptide(L)'
;MRIVPGRNGAAWLAKGLAIFRANPALWLVLVFGYWLLIALLNSIPIAGPVIATVSLPAFSMSFMEICDDLEQRRRVVPLALFAGFRKRLSTLVTLGGLYLVAIALVLWMSSLADSGTLMNWILWGRSPPAEAIRDGSLSRALMLAGLAATPVLSAFWFAPVLASWQAMAAPKSLFYSFFATWRNWRAFIVYGALLALLGIAMSVAVAVISLAFRGHPDGARAAMMLATLAIMPTIFGSFYASYRDIFPQQDAAEAVSP
;
A
#
# COMPACT_ATOMS: atom_id res chain seq x y z
N MET A 1 -14.85 -15.69 -2.44
CA MET A 1 -14.95 -14.21 -2.36
C MET A 1 -16.40 -13.83 -2.11
N ARG A 2 -16.68 -12.93 -1.17
CA ARG A 2 -18.04 -12.40 -0.94
C ARG A 2 -18.15 -10.92 -1.34
N ILE A 3 -19.37 -10.47 -1.58
CA ILE A 3 -19.69 -9.04 -1.77
C ILE A 3 -20.07 -8.47 -0.40
N VAL A 4 -19.44 -7.38 0.01
CA VAL A 4 -19.69 -6.75 1.30
C VAL A 4 -20.38 -5.38 1.15
N PRO A 5 -21.18 -4.94 2.14
CA PRO A 5 -21.78 -3.62 2.13
C PRO A 5 -20.75 -2.49 2.19
N GLY A 6 -21.10 -1.30 1.69
CA GLY A 6 -20.20 -0.13 1.67
C GLY A 6 -19.66 0.27 3.05
N ARG A 7 -20.45 0.12 4.12
CA ARG A 7 -20.05 0.45 5.50
C ARG A 7 -18.80 -0.31 5.97
N ASN A 8 -18.51 -1.47 5.36
CA ASN A 8 -17.35 -2.28 5.73
C ASN A 8 -16.03 -1.55 5.43
N GLY A 9 -16.01 -0.62 4.47
CA GLY A 9 -14.85 0.23 4.24
C GLY A 9 -14.42 1.02 5.48
N ALA A 10 -15.37 1.52 6.27
CA ALA A 10 -15.09 2.18 7.54
C ALA A 10 -14.63 1.19 8.62
N ALA A 11 -15.23 0.00 8.66
CA ALA A 11 -14.86 -1.05 9.58
C ALA A 11 -13.41 -1.54 9.35
N TRP A 12 -12.95 -1.60 8.10
CA TRP A 12 -11.58 -1.96 7.77
C TRP A 12 -10.58 -0.96 8.36
N LEU A 13 -10.83 0.34 8.20
CA LEU A 13 -9.97 1.38 8.75
C LEU A 13 -9.93 1.35 10.28
N ALA A 14 -11.10 1.19 10.92
CA ALA A 14 -11.20 1.05 12.37
C ALA A 14 -10.43 -0.17 12.89
N LYS A 15 -10.52 -1.32 12.19
CA LYS A 15 -9.76 -2.53 12.54
C LYS A 15 -8.25 -2.33 12.37
N GLY A 16 -7.81 -1.64 11.31
CA GLY A 16 -6.41 -1.28 11.14
C GLY A 16 -5.87 -0.44 12.28
N LEU A 17 -6.66 0.53 12.75
CA LEU A 17 -6.31 1.37 13.88
C LEU A 17 -6.27 0.58 15.20
N ALA A 18 -7.16 -0.41 15.37
CA ALA A 18 -7.11 -1.31 16.52
C ALA A 18 -5.85 -2.18 16.53
N ILE A 19 -5.44 -2.72 15.37
CA ILE A 19 -4.19 -3.50 15.23
C ILE A 19 -2.96 -2.65 15.58
N PHE A 20 -2.93 -1.39 15.14
CA PHE A 20 -1.85 -0.47 15.51
C PHE A 20 -1.80 -0.22 17.02
N ARG A 21 -2.95 0.10 17.63
CA ARG A 21 -3.06 0.41 19.07
C ARG A 21 -2.72 -0.76 19.99
N ALA A 22 -2.83 -2.00 19.51
CA ALA A 22 -2.50 -3.18 20.29
C ALA A 22 -1.01 -3.24 20.66
N ASN A 23 -0.11 -2.79 19.77
CA ASN A 23 1.32 -2.73 20.06
C ASN A 23 2.03 -1.63 19.23
N PRO A 24 1.88 -0.34 19.59
CA PRO A 24 2.46 0.76 18.84
C PRO A 24 3.98 0.66 18.74
N ALA A 25 4.66 0.32 19.84
CA ALA A 25 6.12 0.24 19.90
C ALA A 25 6.70 -0.78 18.91
N LEU A 26 6.07 -1.95 18.78
CA LEU A 26 6.45 -2.93 17.76
C LEU A 26 6.29 -2.37 16.34
N TRP A 27 5.16 -1.71 16.06
CA TRP A 27 4.93 -1.07 14.76
C TRP A 27 5.95 0.02 14.45
N LEU A 28 6.40 0.80 15.44
CA LEU A 28 7.50 1.76 15.28
C LEU A 28 8.75 1.05 14.78
N VAL A 29 9.16 -0.04 15.45
CA VAL A 29 10.35 -0.82 15.09
C VAL A 29 10.22 -1.43 13.69
N LEU A 30 9.05 -1.98 13.34
CA LEU A 30 8.82 -2.61 12.05
C LEU A 30 8.82 -1.59 10.90
N VAL A 31 8.09 -0.49 11.03
CA VAL A 31 8.01 0.54 9.97
C VAL A 31 9.35 1.25 9.82
N PHE A 32 10.01 1.59 10.92
CA PHE A 32 11.33 2.19 10.86
C PHE A 32 12.37 1.23 10.27
N GLY A 33 12.36 -0.04 10.67
CA GLY A 33 13.22 -1.07 10.09
C GLY A 33 12.99 -1.26 8.58
N TYR A 34 11.72 -1.24 8.15
CA TYR A 34 11.36 -1.27 6.74
C TYR A 34 11.90 -0.03 5.98
N TRP A 35 11.73 1.17 6.53
CA TRP A 35 12.28 2.38 5.89
C TRP A 35 13.79 2.37 5.81
N LEU A 36 14.49 1.96 6.86
CA LEU A 36 15.94 1.84 6.84
C LEU A 36 16.40 0.86 5.76
N LEU A 37 15.71 -0.27 5.63
CA LEU A 37 15.99 -1.26 4.59
C LEU A 37 15.79 -0.69 3.19
N ILE A 38 14.68 0.01 2.95
CA ILE A 38 14.39 0.65 1.66
C ILE A 38 15.40 1.77 1.37
N ALA A 39 15.78 2.55 2.37
CA ALA A 39 16.81 3.60 2.22
C ALA A 39 18.17 3.00 1.85
N LEU A 40 18.57 1.89 2.50
CA LEU A 40 19.79 1.17 2.17
C LEU A 40 19.74 0.59 0.76
N LEU A 41 18.63 0.00 0.34
CA LEU A 41 18.45 -0.48 -1.04
C LEU A 41 18.59 0.68 -2.03
N ASN A 42 17.89 1.79 -1.81
CA ASN A 42 17.90 2.96 -2.68
C ASN A 42 19.24 3.72 -2.71
N SER A 43 20.18 3.40 -1.82
CA SER A 43 21.55 3.91 -1.92
C SER A 43 22.30 3.36 -3.14
N ILE A 44 21.85 2.23 -3.69
CA ILE A 44 22.37 1.63 -4.92
C ILE A 44 21.66 2.27 -6.11
N PRO A 45 22.36 3.05 -6.97
CA PRO A 45 21.74 3.71 -8.10
C PRO A 45 21.11 2.71 -9.06
N ILE A 46 19.91 3.02 -9.55
CA ILE A 46 19.13 2.24 -10.53
C ILE A 46 18.68 0.86 -10.00
N ALA A 47 19.59 0.00 -9.55
CA ALA A 47 19.28 -1.33 -9.04
C ALA A 47 18.48 -1.30 -7.73
N GLY A 48 18.79 -0.36 -6.83
CA GLY A 48 18.12 -0.20 -5.54
C GLY A 48 16.61 -0.04 -5.66
N PRO A 49 16.13 0.99 -6.39
CA PRO A 49 14.69 1.18 -6.64
C PRO A 49 14.02 -0.02 -7.31
N VAL A 50 14.68 -0.65 -8.30
CA VAL A 50 14.14 -1.84 -8.98
C VAL A 50 13.96 -3.00 -8.01
N ILE A 51 14.98 -3.30 -7.19
CA ILE A 51 14.91 -4.35 -6.17
C ILE A 51 13.83 -4.04 -5.14
N ALA A 52 13.73 -2.78 -4.70
CA ALA A 52 12.70 -2.34 -3.76
C ALA A 52 11.28 -2.54 -4.33
N THR A 53 11.05 -2.16 -5.59
CA THR A 53 9.75 -2.35 -6.27
C THR A 53 9.42 -3.82 -6.48
N VAL A 54 10.37 -4.64 -6.92
CA VAL A 54 10.14 -6.09 -7.13
C VAL A 54 9.92 -6.82 -5.81
N SER A 55 10.50 -6.33 -4.71
CA SER A 55 10.31 -6.87 -3.36
C SER A 55 9.01 -6.44 -2.71
N LEU A 56 8.29 -5.46 -3.28
CA LEU A 56 7.08 -4.88 -2.69
C LEU A 56 6.00 -5.93 -2.38
N PRO A 57 5.69 -6.92 -3.25
CA PRO A 57 4.73 -7.97 -2.93
C PRO A 57 5.16 -8.85 -1.73
N ALA A 58 6.46 -9.11 -1.59
CA ALA A 58 6.99 -9.89 -0.47
C ALA A 58 6.95 -9.10 0.85
N PHE A 59 7.22 -7.79 0.82
CA PHE A 59 7.02 -6.94 2.00
C PHE A 59 5.56 -6.77 2.36
N SER A 60 4.68 -6.55 1.37
CA SER A 60 3.23 -6.53 1.57
C SER A 60 2.76 -7.81 2.26
N MET A 61 3.22 -8.97 1.81
CA MET A 61 2.96 -10.25 2.48
C MET A 61 3.50 -10.32 3.90
N SER A 62 4.69 -9.79 4.14
CA SER A 62 5.29 -9.77 5.49
C SER A 62 4.41 -8.99 6.47
N PHE A 63 3.90 -7.82 6.06
CA PHE A 63 2.96 -7.06 6.88
C PHE A 63 1.63 -7.78 7.09
N MET A 64 1.14 -8.55 6.10
CA MET A 64 -0.07 -9.36 6.24
C MET A 64 0.09 -10.48 7.27
N GLU A 65 1.23 -11.18 7.25
CA GLU A 65 1.58 -12.19 8.26
C GLU A 65 1.73 -11.56 9.66
N ILE A 66 2.33 -10.37 9.76
CA ILE A 66 2.44 -9.63 11.03
C ILE A 66 1.05 -9.27 11.57
N CYS A 67 0.15 -8.77 10.73
CA CYS A 67 -1.23 -8.49 11.15
C CYS A 67 -1.96 -9.74 11.61
N ASP A 68 -1.76 -10.87 10.92
CA ASP A 68 -2.32 -12.17 11.30
C ASP A 68 -1.80 -12.65 12.67
N ASP A 69 -0.48 -12.58 12.87
CA ASP A 69 0.16 -12.94 14.14
C ASP A 69 -0.34 -12.08 15.30
N LEU A 70 -0.46 -10.75 15.08
CA LEU A 70 -0.97 -9.83 16.10
C LEU A 70 -2.43 -10.11 16.46
N GLU A 71 -3.28 -10.38 15.47
CA GLU A 71 -4.69 -10.72 15.72
C GLU A 71 -4.82 -12.02 16.53
N GLN A 72 -3.98 -13.00 16.22
CA GLN A 72 -3.96 -14.30 16.91
C GLN A 72 -3.14 -14.28 18.22
N ARG A 73 -2.71 -13.10 18.68
CA ARG A 73 -1.88 -12.89 19.89
C ARG A 73 -0.58 -13.71 19.90
N ARG A 74 -0.05 -14.02 18.71
CA ARG A 74 1.27 -14.66 18.57
C ARG A 74 2.37 -13.63 18.76
N ARG A 75 3.55 -14.13 19.17
CA ARG A 75 4.73 -13.29 19.36
C ARG A 75 5.29 -12.86 18.01
N VAL A 76 5.35 -11.55 17.79
CA VAL A 76 6.00 -10.94 16.63
C VAL A 76 7.37 -10.40 17.01
N VAL A 77 8.36 -10.65 16.16
CA VAL A 77 9.74 -10.15 16.30
C VAL A 77 10.13 -9.32 15.08
N PRO A 78 11.13 -8.43 15.15
CA PRO A 78 11.50 -7.56 14.02
C PRO A 78 11.83 -8.32 12.72
N LEU A 79 12.38 -9.54 12.83
CA LEU A 79 12.66 -10.41 11.67
C LEU A 79 11.40 -10.85 10.90
N ALA A 80 10.20 -10.63 11.45
CA ALA A 80 8.94 -10.85 10.76
C ALA A 80 8.79 -9.98 9.50
N LEU A 81 9.55 -8.88 9.36
CA LEU A 81 9.63 -8.08 8.12
C LEU A 81 10.04 -8.90 6.88
N PHE A 82 10.67 -10.06 7.09
CA PHE A 82 11.09 -10.97 6.02
C PHE A 82 10.21 -12.22 5.93
N ALA A 83 9.08 -12.28 6.63
CA ALA A 83 8.19 -13.45 6.64
C ALA A 83 7.67 -13.79 5.22
N GLY A 84 7.29 -12.77 4.44
CA GLY A 84 6.78 -12.91 3.08
C GLY A 84 7.82 -13.40 2.06
N PHE A 85 9.12 -13.41 2.41
CA PHE A 85 10.17 -13.93 1.54
C PHE A 85 10.33 -15.45 1.64
N ARG A 86 9.70 -16.10 2.62
CA ARG A 86 9.90 -17.53 2.90
C ARG A 86 8.97 -18.43 2.09
N LYS A 87 7.78 -17.97 1.74
CA LYS A 87 6.75 -18.75 1.05
C LYS A 87 6.47 -18.14 -0.32
N ARG A 88 6.47 -18.99 -1.36
CA ARG A 88 6.11 -18.62 -2.74
C ARG A 88 6.84 -17.39 -3.29
N LEU A 89 8.11 -17.26 -2.91
CA LEU A 89 8.95 -16.13 -3.32
C LEU A 89 9.02 -15.99 -4.84
N SER A 90 9.14 -17.08 -5.60
CA SER A 90 9.15 -17.04 -7.07
C SER A 90 7.90 -16.36 -7.65
N THR A 91 6.71 -16.69 -7.15
CA THR A 91 5.46 -16.05 -7.56
C THR A 91 5.39 -14.59 -7.11
N LEU A 92 5.86 -14.27 -5.90
CA LEU A 92 5.87 -12.89 -5.39
C LEU A 92 6.85 -11.99 -6.16
N VAL A 93 8.02 -12.50 -6.52
CA VAL A 93 8.99 -11.82 -7.40
C VAL A 93 8.41 -11.65 -8.80
N THR A 94 7.71 -12.65 -9.33
CA THR A 94 7.00 -12.54 -10.61
C THR A 94 5.95 -11.43 -10.56
N LEU A 95 5.16 -11.36 -9.50
CA LEU A 95 4.22 -10.25 -9.28
C LEU A 95 4.96 -8.90 -9.17
N GLY A 96 6.13 -8.87 -8.51
CA GLY A 96 6.94 -7.66 -8.40
C GLY A 96 7.44 -7.15 -9.76
N GLY A 97 7.90 -8.07 -10.62
CA GLY A 97 8.27 -7.74 -12.00
C GLY A 97 7.09 -7.26 -12.83
N LEU A 98 5.93 -7.92 -12.73
CA LEU A 98 4.71 -7.48 -13.40
C LEU A 98 4.25 -6.10 -12.91
N TYR A 99 4.40 -5.82 -11.62
CA TYR A 99 4.07 -4.51 -11.04
C TYR A 99 4.99 -3.40 -11.56
N LEU A 100 6.30 -3.68 -11.67
CA LEU A 100 7.26 -2.76 -12.27
C LEU A 100 6.87 -2.41 -13.71
N VAL A 101 6.54 -3.41 -14.53
CA VAL A 101 6.09 -3.20 -15.92
C VAL A 101 4.78 -2.40 -15.95
N ALA A 102 3.84 -2.70 -15.07
CA ALA A 102 2.56 -1.98 -15.00
C ALA A 102 2.75 -0.50 -14.63
N ILE A 103 3.59 -0.18 -13.65
CA ILE A 103 3.92 1.21 -13.31
C ILE A 103 4.61 1.91 -14.47
N ALA A 104 5.58 1.28 -15.12
CA ALA A 104 6.26 1.86 -16.26
C ALA A 104 5.27 2.19 -17.40
N LEU A 105 4.29 1.31 -17.63
CA LEU A 105 3.23 1.55 -18.62
C LEU A 105 2.32 2.71 -18.21
N VAL A 106 1.96 2.84 -16.92
CA VAL A 106 1.17 3.98 -16.40
C VAL A 106 1.91 5.31 -16.62
N LEU A 107 3.21 5.36 -16.32
CA LEU A 107 4.02 6.57 -16.52
C LEU A 107 4.26 6.88 -17.99
N TRP A 108 4.41 5.85 -18.82
CA TRP A 108 4.50 6.03 -20.27
C TRP A 108 3.20 6.60 -20.83
N MET A 109 2.04 6.09 -20.43
CA MET A 109 0.75 6.65 -20.85
C MET A 109 0.56 8.09 -20.37
N SER A 110 0.96 8.42 -19.14
CA SER A 110 0.84 9.80 -18.64
C SER A 110 1.70 10.80 -19.41
N SER A 111 2.85 10.34 -19.94
CA SER A 111 3.74 11.17 -20.78
C SER A 111 3.07 11.71 -22.04
N LEU A 112 2.00 11.08 -22.52
CA LEU A 112 1.20 11.56 -23.65
C LEU A 112 0.50 12.90 -23.35
N ALA A 113 0.35 13.29 -22.08
CA ALA A 113 -0.32 14.51 -21.66
C ALA A 113 0.63 15.66 -21.29
N ASP A 114 1.87 15.36 -20.89
CA ASP A 114 2.83 16.34 -20.34
C ASP A 114 4.27 16.20 -20.86
N SER A 115 4.46 15.47 -21.97
CA SER A 115 5.77 15.18 -22.56
C SER A 115 6.75 14.48 -21.60
N GLY A 116 6.22 13.73 -20.62
CA GLY A 116 7.01 12.94 -19.68
C GLY A 116 7.48 13.70 -18.44
N THR A 117 6.90 14.87 -18.17
CA THR A 117 7.22 15.66 -16.97
C THR A 117 6.97 14.86 -15.68
N LEU A 118 5.79 14.24 -15.56
CA LEU A 118 5.40 13.40 -14.42
C LEU A 118 6.32 12.18 -14.29
N MET A 119 6.66 11.54 -15.40
CA MET A 119 7.57 10.40 -15.41
C MET A 119 8.97 10.80 -14.92
N ASN A 120 9.48 11.94 -15.36
CA ASN A 120 10.78 12.45 -14.91
C ASN A 120 10.77 12.82 -13.42
N TRP A 121 9.66 13.36 -12.93
CA TRP A 121 9.51 13.68 -11.53
C TRP A 121 9.51 12.43 -10.65
N ILE A 122 8.75 11.41 -11.04
CA ILE A 122 8.63 10.16 -10.25
C ILE A 122 9.90 9.32 -10.31
N LEU A 123 10.51 9.15 -11.49
CA LEU A 123 11.67 8.26 -11.66
C LEU A 123 13.00 8.91 -11.28
N TRP A 124 13.16 10.20 -11.55
CA TRP A 124 14.43 10.90 -11.42
C TRP A 124 14.42 12.02 -10.38
N GLY A 125 13.28 12.26 -9.71
CA GLY A 125 13.15 13.35 -8.73
C GLY A 125 13.25 14.75 -9.35
N ARG A 126 13.15 14.87 -10.67
CA ARG A 126 13.24 16.16 -11.38
C ARG A 126 11.92 16.91 -11.20
N SER A 127 11.94 17.95 -10.38
CA SER A 127 10.75 18.76 -10.10
C SER A 127 10.11 19.27 -11.41
N PRO A 128 8.77 19.25 -11.52
CA PRO A 128 8.07 19.78 -12.68
C PRO A 128 8.39 21.27 -12.89
N PRO A 129 8.55 21.73 -14.15
CA PRO A 129 8.69 23.15 -14.45
C PRO A 129 7.40 23.90 -14.10
N ALA A 130 7.52 25.20 -13.77
CA ALA A 130 6.36 26.01 -13.36
C ALA A 130 5.32 26.13 -14.49
N GLU A 131 5.77 26.10 -15.74
CA GLU A 131 4.97 26.13 -16.94
C GLU A 131 3.99 24.94 -16.99
N ALA A 132 4.46 23.73 -16.66
CA ALA A 132 3.63 22.52 -16.68
C ALA A 132 2.50 22.53 -15.63
N ILE A 133 2.68 23.34 -14.58
CA ILE A 133 1.64 23.59 -13.57
C ILE A 133 0.64 24.63 -14.09
N ARG A 134 1.15 25.70 -14.72
CA ARG A 134 0.33 26.82 -15.21
C ARG A 134 -0.55 26.44 -16.40
N ASP A 135 -0.04 25.63 -17.33
CA ASP A 135 -0.77 25.18 -18.52
C ASP A 135 -1.67 23.95 -18.28
N GLY A 136 -1.64 23.42 -17.04
CA GLY A 136 -2.41 22.26 -16.59
C GLY A 136 -1.98 20.92 -17.22
N SER A 137 -0.85 20.86 -17.93
CA SER A 137 -0.33 19.61 -18.53
C SER A 137 -0.02 18.56 -17.45
N LEU A 138 0.61 18.99 -16.36
CA LEU A 138 0.88 18.10 -15.21
C LEU A 138 -0.42 17.56 -14.61
N SER A 139 -1.46 18.40 -14.47
CA SER A 139 -2.76 17.98 -13.93
C SER A 139 -3.44 16.95 -14.84
N ARG A 140 -3.38 17.13 -16.16
CA ARG A 140 -3.89 16.15 -17.14
C ARG A 140 -3.11 14.83 -17.08
N ALA A 141 -1.78 14.90 -16.94
CA ALA A 141 -0.95 13.70 -16.79
C ALA A 141 -1.26 12.95 -15.49
N LEU A 142 -1.48 13.65 -14.38
CA LEU A 142 -1.90 13.05 -13.11
C LEU A 142 -3.27 12.36 -13.23
N MET A 143 -4.23 12.98 -13.92
CA MET A 143 -5.54 12.38 -14.19
C MET A 143 -5.43 11.11 -15.03
N LEU A 144 -4.65 11.17 -16.11
CA LEU A 144 -4.42 10.01 -16.99
C LEU A 144 -3.69 8.88 -16.26
N ALA A 145 -2.66 9.22 -15.47
CA ALA A 145 -1.95 8.27 -14.62
C ALA A 145 -2.89 7.64 -13.58
N GLY A 146 -3.75 8.43 -12.93
CA GLY A 146 -4.72 7.92 -11.96
C GLY A 146 -5.73 6.95 -12.58
N LEU A 147 -6.27 7.29 -13.76
CA LEU A 147 -7.20 6.43 -14.49
C LEU A 147 -6.52 5.12 -14.91
N ALA A 148 -5.30 5.19 -15.42
CA ALA A 148 -4.50 4.03 -15.79
C ALA A 148 -4.06 3.18 -14.59
N ALA A 149 -3.74 3.82 -13.47
CA ALA A 149 -3.33 3.15 -12.25
C ALA A 149 -4.50 2.42 -11.57
N THR A 150 -5.73 2.87 -11.75
CA THR A 150 -6.93 2.27 -11.12
C THR A 150 -7.03 0.75 -11.37
N PRO A 151 -7.04 0.24 -12.62
CA PRO A 151 -7.09 -1.20 -12.86
C PRO A 151 -5.83 -1.94 -12.35
N VAL A 152 -4.66 -1.30 -12.38
CA VAL A 152 -3.41 -1.86 -11.83
C VAL A 152 -3.55 -2.05 -10.32
N LEU A 153 -3.96 -1.02 -9.59
CA LEU A 153 -4.20 -1.09 -8.16
C LEU A 153 -5.23 -2.16 -7.83
N SER A 154 -6.35 -2.24 -8.56
CA SER A 154 -7.34 -3.30 -8.41
C SER A 154 -6.77 -4.70 -8.59
N ALA A 155 -5.93 -4.91 -9.61
CA ALA A 155 -5.32 -6.21 -9.90
C ALA A 155 -4.26 -6.59 -8.86
N PHE A 156 -3.49 -5.63 -8.35
CA PHE A 156 -2.41 -5.90 -7.39
C PHE A 156 -2.86 -5.88 -5.93
N TRP A 157 -4.03 -5.29 -5.62
CA TRP A 157 -4.50 -5.07 -4.26
C TRP A 157 -4.39 -6.33 -3.40
N PHE A 158 -5.01 -7.44 -3.79
CA PHE A 158 -4.99 -8.72 -3.06
C PHE A 158 -4.07 -9.77 -3.66
N ALA A 159 -3.44 -9.51 -4.81
CA ALA A 159 -2.68 -10.53 -5.54
C ALA A 159 -1.54 -11.18 -4.73
N PRO A 160 -0.71 -10.44 -3.96
CA PRO A 160 0.35 -11.06 -3.15
C PRO A 160 -0.22 -12.05 -2.12
N VAL A 161 -1.34 -11.66 -1.48
CA VAL A 161 -2.02 -12.46 -0.45
C VAL A 161 -2.65 -13.71 -1.03
N LEU A 162 -3.34 -13.58 -2.16
CA LEU A 162 -3.89 -14.72 -2.88
C LEU A 162 -2.80 -15.67 -3.39
N ALA A 163 -1.68 -15.13 -3.86
CA ALA A 163 -0.55 -15.94 -4.30
C ALA A 163 0.07 -16.72 -3.13
N SER A 164 0.27 -16.08 -1.97
CA SER A 164 0.91 -16.71 -0.81
C SER A 164 -0.03 -17.64 -0.03
N TRP A 165 -1.17 -17.13 0.45
CA TRP A 165 -2.08 -17.89 1.33
C TRP A 165 -2.97 -18.89 0.59
N GLN A 166 -3.43 -18.54 -0.62
CA GLN A 166 -4.28 -19.43 -1.43
C GLN A 166 -3.52 -20.16 -2.54
N ALA A 167 -2.19 -20.11 -2.49
CA ALA A 167 -1.35 -20.87 -3.38
C ALA A 167 -1.57 -20.60 -4.90
N MET A 168 -2.09 -19.43 -5.26
CA MET A 168 -2.41 -19.10 -6.65
C MET A 168 -1.16 -18.75 -7.47
N ALA A 169 -1.20 -19.05 -8.77
CA ALA A 169 -0.25 -18.53 -9.74
C ALA A 169 -0.49 -17.04 -10.01
N ALA A 170 0.55 -16.30 -10.42
CA ALA A 170 0.49 -14.83 -10.57
C ALA A 170 -0.67 -14.33 -11.47
N PRO A 171 -0.95 -14.91 -12.66
CA PRO A 171 -2.07 -14.45 -13.49
C PRO A 171 -3.42 -14.66 -12.79
N LYS A 172 -3.58 -15.81 -12.11
CA LYS A 172 -4.81 -16.15 -11.39
C LYS A 172 -5.02 -15.21 -10.20
N SER A 173 -3.97 -14.92 -9.42
CA SER A 173 -4.09 -13.99 -8.29
C SER A 173 -4.44 -12.57 -8.72
N LEU A 174 -3.87 -12.08 -9.83
CA LEU A 174 -4.20 -10.77 -10.40
C LEU A 174 -5.67 -10.71 -10.85
N PHE A 175 -6.13 -11.74 -11.56
CA PHE A 175 -7.52 -11.86 -12.01
C PHE A 175 -8.51 -11.82 -10.84
N TYR A 176 -8.32 -12.69 -9.83
CA TYR A 176 -9.22 -12.73 -8.68
C TYR A 176 -9.17 -11.45 -7.85
N SER A 177 -8.00 -10.81 -7.69
CA SER A 177 -7.90 -9.51 -7.02
C SER A 177 -8.68 -8.43 -7.76
N PHE A 178 -8.53 -8.34 -9.08
CA PHE A 178 -9.24 -7.36 -9.89
C PHE A 178 -10.76 -7.50 -9.73
N PHE A 179 -11.30 -8.70 -9.90
CA PHE A 179 -12.74 -8.92 -9.76
C PHE A 179 -13.22 -8.79 -8.30
N ALA A 180 -12.38 -9.11 -7.31
CA ALA A 180 -12.72 -8.92 -5.91
C ALA A 180 -12.86 -7.44 -5.56
N THR A 181 -11.95 -6.58 -6.02
CA THR A 181 -12.04 -5.13 -5.80
C THR A 181 -13.19 -4.53 -6.59
N TRP A 182 -13.36 -4.91 -7.86
CA TRP A 182 -14.46 -4.43 -8.71
C TRP A 182 -15.84 -4.77 -8.16
N ARG A 183 -16.05 -6.02 -7.71
CA ARG A 183 -17.34 -6.44 -7.12
C ARG A 183 -17.64 -5.76 -5.78
N ASN A 184 -16.60 -5.27 -5.09
CA ASN A 184 -16.70 -4.59 -3.80
C ASN A 184 -16.47 -3.08 -3.89
N TRP A 185 -16.62 -2.48 -5.07
CA TRP A 185 -16.31 -1.07 -5.34
C TRP A 185 -16.93 -0.10 -4.33
N ARG A 186 -18.15 -0.38 -3.84
CA ARG A 186 -18.84 0.46 -2.85
C ARG A 186 -18.08 0.55 -1.53
N ALA A 187 -17.55 -0.57 -1.04
CA ALA A 187 -16.74 -0.60 0.16
C ALA A 187 -15.39 0.09 -0.08
N PHE A 188 -14.81 -0.08 -1.26
CA PHE A 188 -13.59 0.61 -1.66
C PHE A 188 -13.75 2.12 -1.80
N ILE A 189 -14.89 2.63 -2.28
CA ILE A 189 -15.16 4.07 -2.33
C ILE A 189 -15.24 4.65 -0.91
N VAL A 190 -15.99 4.00 -0.01
CA VAL A 190 -16.08 4.46 1.39
C VAL A 190 -14.70 4.42 2.05
N TYR A 191 -13.96 3.33 1.85
CA TYR A 191 -12.60 3.19 2.36
C TYR A 191 -11.65 4.26 1.81
N GLY A 192 -11.66 4.48 0.49
CA GLY A 192 -10.86 5.51 -0.17
C GLY A 192 -11.21 6.92 0.27
N ALA A 193 -12.50 7.23 0.44
CA ALA A 193 -12.96 8.52 0.97
C ALA A 193 -12.46 8.76 2.41
N LEU A 194 -12.51 7.74 3.27
CA LEU A 194 -11.99 7.84 4.64
C LEU A 194 -10.46 7.98 4.68
N LEU A 195 -9.74 7.27 3.80
CA LEU A 195 -8.30 7.46 3.65
C LEU A 195 -7.95 8.86 3.16
N ALA A 196 -8.71 9.41 2.21
CA ALA A 196 -8.53 10.78 1.73
C ALA A 196 -8.78 11.79 2.85
N LEU A 197 -9.85 11.63 3.62
CA LEU A 197 -10.14 12.46 4.80
C LEU A 197 -9.04 12.37 5.85
N LEU A 198 -8.52 11.16 6.11
CA LEU A 198 -7.38 10.96 7.01
C LEU A 198 -6.14 11.69 6.47
N GLY A 199 -5.83 11.57 5.19
CA GLY A 199 -4.70 12.27 4.56
C GLY A 199 -4.82 13.80 4.66
N ILE A 200 -6.01 14.35 4.44
CA ILE A 200 -6.31 15.79 4.61
C ILE A 200 -6.11 16.19 6.07
N ALA A 201 -6.72 15.46 7.01
CA ALA A 201 -6.61 15.74 8.44
C ALA A 201 -5.15 15.75 8.91
N MET A 202 -4.33 14.83 8.41
CA MET A 202 -2.91 14.74 8.75
C MET A 202 -2.10 15.87 8.10
N SER A 203 -2.42 16.27 6.88
CA SER A 203 -1.79 17.42 6.22
C SER A 203 -2.08 18.71 6.99
N VAL A 204 -3.32 18.90 7.44
CA VAL A 204 -3.71 20.02 8.32
C VAL A 204 -2.97 19.95 9.66
N ALA A 205 -2.88 18.77 10.28
CA ALA A 205 -2.16 18.60 11.54
C ALA A 205 -0.68 18.97 11.41
N VAL A 206 -0.01 18.53 10.34
CA VAL A 206 1.38 18.91 10.04
C VAL A 206 1.51 20.42 9.85
N ALA A 207 0.59 21.06 9.11
CA ALA A 207 0.59 22.51 8.92
C ALA A 207 0.44 23.27 10.25
N VAL A 208 -0.50 22.86 11.11
CA VAL A 208 -0.74 23.47 12.43
C VAL A 208 0.48 23.31 13.34
N ILE A 209 1.07 22.12 13.40
CA ILE A 209 2.28 21.89 14.20
C ILE A 209 3.45 22.73 13.67
N SER A 210 3.61 22.81 12.35
CA SER A 210 4.65 23.63 11.72
C SER A 210 4.53 25.12 12.13
N LEU A 211 3.30 25.65 12.20
CA LEU A 211 3.04 27.00 12.68
C LEU A 211 3.38 27.15 14.17
N ALA A 212 3.09 26.14 15.01
CA ALA A 212 3.43 26.16 16.44
C ALA A 212 4.95 26.22 16.68
N PHE A 213 5.75 25.60 15.81
CA PHE A 213 7.22 25.70 15.79
C PHE A 213 7.74 26.95 15.07
N ARG A 214 6.91 27.99 14.88
CA ARG A 214 7.25 29.24 14.16
C ARG A 214 7.80 29.02 12.75
N GLY A 215 7.36 27.93 12.09
CA GLY A 215 7.87 27.55 10.78
C GLY A 215 9.27 26.92 10.79
N HIS A 216 9.82 26.55 11.95
CA HIS A 216 11.09 25.83 11.98
C HIS A 216 10.95 24.47 11.26
N PRO A 217 11.83 24.16 10.29
CA PRO A 217 11.67 22.98 9.43
C PRO A 217 11.67 21.66 10.21
N ASP A 218 12.31 21.63 11.38
CA ASP A 218 12.41 20.42 12.20
C ASP A 218 11.08 20.01 12.83
N GLY A 219 10.24 20.96 13.22
CA GLY A 219 8.90 20.69 13.75
C GLY A 219 7.99 20.05 12.70
N ALA A 220 8.03 20.57 11.46
CA ALA A 220 7.29 20.03 10.33
C ALA A 220 7.73 18.60 9.98
N ARG A 221 9.05 18.37 9.93
CA ARG A 221 9.64 17.04 9.65
C ARG A 221 9.28 16.02 10.72
N ALA A 222 9.41 16.39 11.99
CA ALA A 222 9.05 15.50 13.10
C ALA A 222 7.55 15.17 13.09
N ALA A 223 6.68 16.15 12.86
CA ALA A 223 5.24 15.94 12.74
C ALA A 223 4.90 15.00 11.58
N MET A 224 5.51 15.20 10.41
CA MET A 224 5.30 14.35 9.24
C MET A 224 5.80 12.91 9.47
N MET A 225 6.92 12.77 10.18
CA MET A 225 7.45 11.45 10.55
C MET A 225 6.49 10.71 11.46
N LEU A 226 6.05 11.34 12.56
CA LEU A 226 5.08 10.75 13.50
C LEU A 226 3.75 10.43 12.84
N ALA A 227 3.26 11.33 11.98
CA ALA A 227 2.06 11.15 11.19
C ALA A 227 2.13 9.88 10.33
N THR A 228 3.19 9.76 9.54
CA THR A 228 3.36 8.63 8.63
C THR A 228 3.53 7.32 9.39
N LEU A 229 4.21 7.38 10.53
CA LEU A 229 4.50 6.24 11.39
C LEU A 229 3.24 5.67 12.08
N ALA A 230 2.22 6.50 12.33
CA ALA A 230 0.91 6.06 12.81
C ALA A 230 -0.01 5.59 11.67
N ILE A 231 0.07 6.22 10.50
CA ILE A 231 -0.78 5.91 9.34
C ILE A 231 -0.42 4.56 8.72
N MET A 232 0.87 4.28 8.51
CA MET A 232 1.30 3.06 7.80
C MET A 232 0.77 1.76 8.44
N PRO A 233 0.93 1.54 9.76
CA PRO A 233 0.33 0.39 10.43
C PRO A 233 -1.19 0.31 10.29
N THR A 234 -1.85 1.46 10.36
CA THR A 234 -3.30 1.56 10.19
C THR A 234 -3.73 1.14 8.78
N ILE A 235 -2.99 1.58 7.76
CA ILE A 235 -3.22 1.18 6.37
C ILE A 235 -3.00 -0.33 6.20
N PHE A 236 -1.86 -0.87 6.64
CA PHE A 236 -1.59 -2.32 6.52
C PHE A 236 -2.63 -3.17 7.27
N GLY A 237 -2.99 -2.78 8.50
CA GLY A 237 -4.03 -3.47 9.26
C GLY A 237 -5.41 -3.37 8.62
N SER A 238 -5.73 -2.24 7.98
CA SER A 238 -7.00 -2.08 7.26
C SER A 238 -7.02 -2.87 5.94
N PHE A 239 -5.88 -2.98 5.27
CA PHE A 239 -5.72 -3.84 4.11
C PHE A 239 -5.91 -5.31 4.50
N TYR A 240 -5.28 -5.76 5.59
CA TYR A 240 -5.51 -7.07 6.17
C TYR A 240 -6.99 -7.33 6.51
N ALA A 241 -7.65 -6.37 7.16
CA ALA A 241 -9.07 -6.45 7.45
C ALA A 241 -9.92 -6.59 6.19
N SER A 242 -9.62 -5.82 5.13
CA SER A 242 -10.33 -5.90 3.85
C SER A 242 -10.19 -7.27 3.18
N TYR A 243 -9.00 -7.87 3.25
CA TYR A 243 -8.78 -9.22 2.72
C TYR A 243 -9.59 -10.25 3.49
N ARG A 244 -9.50 -10.27 4.82
CA ARG A 244 -10.24 -11.23 5.66
C ARG A 244 -11.75 -11.11 5.49
N ASP A 245 -12.24 -9.90 5.23
CA ASP A 245 -13.65 -9.64 5.01
C ASP A 245 -14.14 -10.12 3.63
N ILE A 246 -13.36 -9.91 2.56
CA ILE A 246 -13.75 -10.32 1.19
C ILE A 246 -13.44 -11.80 0.93
N PHE A 247 -12.39 -12.33 1.56
CA PHE A 247 -11.93 -13.71 1.49
C PHE A 247 -11.93 -14.32 2.90
N PRO A 248 -13.12 -14.65 3.45
CA PRO A 248 -13.19 -15.36 4.72
C PRO A 248 -12.44 -16.69 4.60
N GLN A 249 -11.69 -17.04 5.65
CA GLN A 249 -11.10 -18.37 5.78
C GLN A 249 -12.22 -19.40 5.73
N GLN A 250 -12.06 -20.43 4.91
CA GLN A 250 -12.96 -21.59 4.91
C GLN A 250 -12.63 -22.45 6.13
N ASP A 251 -12.89 -21.96 7.34
CA ASP A 251 -12.74 -22.77 8.54
C ASP A 251 -14.10 -23.43 8.86
N ALA A 252 -14.15 -24.77 8.72
CA ALA A 252 -15.14 -25.70 9.28
C ALA A 252 -16.54 -25.83 8.63
N ALA A 253 -16.67 -25.84 7.31
CA ALA A 253 -17.91 -26.32 6.64
C ALA A 253 -17.85 -27.80 6.16
N GLU A 254 -16.73 -28.49 6.31
CA GLU A 254 -16.56 -29.91 5.91
C GLU A 254 -16.20 -30.85 7.09
N ALA A 255 -16.12 -30.34 8.33
CA ALA A 255 -15.77 -31.15 9.50
C ALA A 255 -16.97 -31.61 10.36
N VAL A 256 -18.20 -31.26 9.98
CA VAL A 256 -19.43 -31.78 10.61
C VAL A 256 -20.45 -32.07 9.53
N SER A 257 -20.28 -33.20 8.86
CA SER A 257 -21.36 -33.93 8.21
C SER A 257 -21.24 -35.37 8.69
N PRO A 258 -21.95 -35.77 9.77
CA PRO A 258 -22.11 -37.18 10.09
C PRO A 258 -22.96 -37.89 9.03
#